data_AF-F1Z0M8-F1
#
_entry.id   AF-F1Z0M8-F1
#
_cell.length_a   1.000
_cell.length_b   1.000
_cell.length_c   1.000
_cell.angle_alpha   90.00
_cell.angle_beta   90.00
_cell.angle_gamma   90.00
#
_symmetry.space_group_name_H-M   'P 1'
#
loop_
_entity.id
_entity.type
_entity.pdbx_description
1 polymer ?
#
loop_
_entity_poly.entity_id
_entity_poly.type
_entity_poly.pdbx_seq_one_letter_code
_entity_poly.pdbx_strand_id
1 'polypeptide(L)'
;MTLNCKAYYDELSNQTEIVVRETDPQVSLSFTAIVKGTVEAADLKSKAIEWLVNKYVQTYDNQVTSQKVDEVKQAIDLIKDTAEKAMSEVKQAVDETNKTTAIIKTLIKSVDLSEEAKTEIASQYPSYEVAHDYNAKDIFSYNNNLYEVIQAHRSQSDWLPDGVASLYKPLINATGTIEQVDGTSAEIVVIDEFKQPTGAHDAYKKGDKVTFNGKVYESLADTNVYSPSDYPANWREVVG
;
A
#
# COMPACT_ATOMS: atom_id res chain seq x y z
N MET A 1 11.81 48.58 -41.74
CA MET A 1 10.34 48.60 -41.66
C MET A 1 9.88 50.04 -41.66
N THR A 2 9.33 50.51 -42.78
CA THR A 2 8.83 51.87 -42.95
C THR A 2 7.32 51.81 -43.07
N LEU A 3 6.65 51.99 -41.94
CA LEU A 3 5.19 52.02 -41.88
C LEU A 3 4.67 53.37 -42.39
N ASN A 4 3.79 53.30 -43.40
CA ASN A 4 2.97 54.42 -43.85
C ASN A 4 1.57 54.30 -43.27
N CYS A 5 1.12 55.36 -42.60
CA CYS A 5 -0.19 55.41 -41.94
C CYS A 5 -1.02 56.56 -42.52
N LYS A 6 -2.30 56.29 -42.81
CA LYS A 6 -3.30 57.31 -43.14
C LYS A 6 -4.50 57.14 -42.22
N ALA A 7 -5.06 58.24 -41.72
CA ALA A 7 -6.21 58.22 -40.83
C ALA A 7 -7.45 58.84 -41.46
N TYR A 8 -8.61 58.28 -41.10
CA TYR A 8 -9.94 58.78 -41.42
C TYR A 8 -10.76 58.79 -40.13
N TYR A 9 -11.19 59.97 -39.70
CA TYR A 9 -12.04 60.12 -38.52
C TYR A 9 -13.52 60.11 -38.93
N ASP A 10 -14.31 59.30 -38.24
CA ASP A 10 -15.77 59.26 -38.37
C ASP A 10 -16.42 59.85 -37.11
N GLU A 11 -17.10 60.98 -37.30
CA GLU A 11 -17.81 61.70 -36.24
C GLU A 11 -19.00 60.92 -35.68
N LEU A 12 -19.66 60.06 -36.49
CA LEU A 12 -20.85 59.32 -36.07
C LEU A 12 -20.50 58.19 -35.11
N SER A 13 -19.44 57.44 -35.41
CA SER A 13 -18.95 56.36 -34.55
C SER A 13 -17.95 56.84 -33.48
N ASN A 14 -17.46 58.08 -33.57
CA ASN A 14 -16.39 58.64 -32.74
C ASN A 14 -15.16 57.74 -32.76
N GLN A 15 -14.71 57.38 -33.97
CA GLN A 15 -13.59 56.48 -34.21
C GLN A 15 -12.68 57.01 -35.31
N THR A 16 -11.39 56.68 -35.22
CA THR A 16 -10.41 56.90 -36.27
C THR A 16 -9.98 55.55 -36.86
N GLU A 17 -10.15 55.41 -38.17
CA GLU A 17 -9.60 54.32 -38.97
C GLU A 17 -8.19 54.67 -39.42
N ILE A 18 -7.18 53.91 -38.97
CA ILE A 18 -5.79 54.09 -39.36
C ILE A 18 -5.40 52.97 -40.32
N VAL A 19 -5.28 53.30 -41.61
CA VAL A 19 -4.81 52.39 -42.65
C VAL A 19 -3.29 52.36 -42.63
N VAL A 20 -2.72 51.19 -42.37
CA VAL A 20 -1.27 50.95 -42.30
C VAL A 20 -0.83 50.13 -43.49
N ARG A 21 0.24 50.56 -44.17
CA ARG A 21 0.94 49.78 -45.20
C ARG A 21 2.45 49.85 -45.00
N GLU A 22 3.10 48.69 -45.08
CA GLU A 22 4.56 48.59 -45.22
C GLU A 22 4.94 48.79 -46.68
N THR A 23 6.09 49.44 -46.92
CA THR A 23 6.60 49.72 -48.27
C THR A 23 7.88 48.95 -48.60
N ASP A 24 8.42 48.20 -47.66
CA ASP A 24 9.52 47.26 -47.91
C ASP A 24 9.06 46.13 -48.86
N PRO A 25 9.71 45.95 -50.03
CA PRO A 25 9.34 44.90 -50.99
C PRO A 25 9.55 43.47 -50.46
N GLN A 26 10.32 43.29 -49.38
CA GLN A 26 10.50 41.99 -48.74
C GLN A 26 9.49 41.71 -47.63
N VAL A 27 8.66 42.69 -47.24
CA VAL A 27 7.69 42.57 -46.14
C VAL A 27 6.35 43.16 -46.56
N SER A 28 5.36 42.29 -46.83
CA SER A 28 3.98 42.73 -47.11
C SER A 28 3.15 42.73 -45.83
N LEU A 29 3.02 43.90 -45.20
CA LEU A 29 2.10 44.13 -44.07
C LEU A 29 1.10 45.23 -44.42
N SER A 30 -0.20 44.91 -44.32
CA SER A 30 -1.29 45.86 -44.51
C SER A 30 -2.42 45.54 -43.54
N PHE A 31 -2.87 46.52 -42.76
CA PHE A 31 -4.01 46.38 -41.85
C PHE A 31 -4.69 47.73 -41.59
N THR A 32 -5.92 47.69 -41.09
CA THR A 32 -6.65 48.87 -40.62
C THR A 32 -6.87 48.75 -39.12
N ALA A 33 -6.31 49.69 -38.35
CA ALA A 33 -6.59 49.81 -36.93
C ALA A 33 -7.81 50.72 -36.71
N ILE A 34 -8.69 50.34 -35.78
CA ILE A 34 -9.85 51.16 -35.40
C ILE A 34 -9.65 51.60 -33.95
N VAL A 35 -9.49 52.91 -33.76
CA VAL A 35 -9.17 53.54 -32.47
C VAL A 35 -10.31 54.48 -32.10
N LYS A 36 -10.73 54.47 -30.83
CA LYS A 36 -11.79 55.36 -30.35
C LYS A 36 -11.28 56.80 -30.23
N GLY A 37 -12.08 57.76 -30.67
CA GLY A 37 -11.76 59.19 -30.65
C GLY A 37 -10.89 59.65 -31.82
N THR A 38 -10.58 60.94 -31.82
CA THR A 38 -9.63 61.56 -32.74
C THR A 38 -8.19 61.17 -32.38
N VAL A 39 -7.36 60.98 -33.39
CA VAL A 39 -5.93 60.65 -33.22
C VAL A 39 -5.07 61.70 -33.91
N GLU A 40 -4.11 62.26 -33.19
CA GLU A 40 -3.14 63.22 -33.72
C GLU A 40 -2.21 62.57 -34.76
N ALA A 41 -1.79 63.33 -35.76
CA ALA A 41 -0.95 62.82 -36.85
C ALA A 41 0.37 62.19 -36.36
N ALA A 42 0.94 62.73 -35.28
CA ALA A 42 2.16 62.21 -34.65
C ALA A 42 1.98 60.82 -34.02
N ASP A 43 0.75 60.48 -33.61
CA ASP A 43 0.43 59.27 -32.84
C ASP A 43 -0.13 58.13 -33.71
N LEU A 44 -0.35 58.35 -35.00
CA LEU A 44 -0.95 57.35 -35.89
C LEU A 44 -0.20 56.02 -35.89
N LYS A 45 1.13 56.07 -35.91
CA LYS A 45 1.97 54.86 -35.92
C LYS A 45 1.89 54.12 -34.59
N SER A 46 2.05 54.83 -33.47
CA SER A 46 2.03 54.23 -32.14
C SER A 46 0.66 53.62 -31.85
N LYS A 47 -0.43 54.33 -32.16
CA LYS A 47 -1.81 53.85 -31.96
C LYS A 47 -2.18 52.66 -32.84
N ALA A 48 -1.71 52.63 -34.09
CA ALA A 48 -1.96 51.49 -34.97
C ALA A 48 -1.18 50.23 -34.54
N ILE A 49 0.08 50.38 -34.11
CA ILE A 49 0.87 49.27 -33.54
C ILE A 49 0.24 48.78 -32.25
N GLU A 50 -0.16 49.68 -31.34
CA GLU A 50 -0.84 49.35 -30.09
C GLU A 50 -2.12 48.53 -30.35
N TRP A 51 -2.95 48.95 -31.31
CA TRP A 51 -4.14 48.20 -31.71
C TRP A 51 -3.82 46.81 -32.26
N LEU A 52 -2.82 46.71 -33.16
CA LEU A 52 -2.42 45.45 -33.77
C LEU A 52 -1.93 44.44 -32.71
N VAL A 53 -1.07 44.91 -31.81
CA VAL A 53 -0.53 44.10 -30.70
C VAL A 53 -1.67 43.64 -29.78
N ASN A 54 -2.53 44.57 -29.34
CA ASN A 54 -3.63 44.21 -28.43
C ASN A 54 -4.66 43.28 -29.08
N LYS A 55 -4.94 43.43 -30.37
CA LYS A 55 -5.95 42.62 -31.06
C LYS A 55 -5.45 41.22 -31.41
N TYR A 56 -4.22 41.10 -31.90
CA TYR A 56 -3.72 39.83 -32.45
C TYR A 56 -2.74 39.11 -31.54
N VAL A 57 -1.84 39.83 -30.86
CA VAL A 57 -0.83 39.20 -29.99
C VAL A 57 -1.47 38.69 -28.70
N GLN A 58 -2.26 39.52 -28.00
CA GLN A 58 -2.94 39.07 -26.78
C GLN A 58 -3.93 37.93 -27.04
N THR A 59 -4.68 37.99 -28.14
CA THR A 59 -5.64 36.93 -28.49
C THR A 59 -4.94 35.61 -28.82
N TYR A 60 -3.81 35.67 -29.53
CA TYR A 60 -2.99 34.50 -29.84
C TYR A 60 -2.37 33.90 -28.57
N ASP A 61 -1.77 34.72 -27.71
CA ASP A 61 -1.18 34.27 -26.43
C ASP A 61 -2.23 33.62 -25.52
N ASN A 62 -3.44 34.20 -25.44
CA ASN A 62 -4.53 33.64 -24.66
C ASN A 62 -5.04 32.31 -25.22
N GLN A 63 -5.16 32.18 -26.55
CA GLN A 63 -5.58 30.93 -27.19
C GLN A 63 -4.58 29.80 -26.96
N VAL A 64 -3.28 30.06 -27.18
CA VAL A 64 -2.22 29.07 -26.96
C VAL A 64 -2.15 28.69 -25.48
N THR A 65 -2.28 29.66 -24.58
CA THR A 65 -2.31 29.40 -23.13
C THR A 65 -3.51 28.52 -22.75
N SER A 66 -4.69 28.80 -23.30
CA SER A 66 -5.90 28.03 -23.02
C SER A 66 -5.80 26.59 -23.53
N GLN A 67 -5.28 26.41 -24.75
CA GLN A 67 -5.01 25.08 -25.32
C GLN A 67 -4.04 24.27 -24.46
N LYS A 68 -2.91 24.88 -24.05
CA LYS A 68 -1.94 24.21 -23.18
C LYS A 68 -2.53 23.87 -21.81
N VAL A 69 -3.39 24.73 -21.26
CA VAL A 69 -4.09 24.44 -20.00
C VAL A 69 -5.03 23.25 -20.16
N ASP A 70 -5.74 23.14 -21.27
CA ASP A 70 -6.64 22.01 -21.52
C ASP A 70 -5.87 20.70 -21.79
N GLU A 71 -4.75 20.75 -22.49
CA GLU A 71 -3.83 19.60 -22.63
C GLU A 71 -3.30 19.13 -21.26
N VAL A 72 -2.90 20.06 -20.40
CA VAL A 72 -2.45 19.74 -19.04
C VAL A 72 -3.57 19.14 -18.20
N LYS A 73 -4.81 19.63 -18.30
CA LYS A 73 -5.95 19.04 -17.59
C LYS A 73 -6.22 17.61 -18.04
N GLN A 74 -6.23 17.36 -19.36
CA GLN A 74 -6.43 16.01 -19.90
C GLN A 74 -5.33 15.05 -19.42
N ALA A 75 -4.07 15.51 -19.38
CA ALA A 75 -2.97 14.73 -18.85
C ALA A 75 -3.14 14.43 -17.35
N ILE A 76 -3.60 15.41 -16.55
CA ILE A 76 -3.89 15.23 -15.12
C ILE A 76 -4.99 14.18 -14.91
N ASP A 77 -6.09 14.26 -15.67
CA ASP A 77 -7.20 13.32 -15.55
C ASP A 77 -6.75 11.89 -15.90
N LEU A 78 -5.99 11.73 -16.99
CA LEU A 78 -5.42 10.43 -17.37
C LEU A 78 -4.48 9.87 -16.29
N ILE A 79 -3.63 10.72 -15.71
CA ILE A 79 -2.71 10.32 -14.63
C ILE A 79 -3.51 9.86 -13.41
N LYS A 80 -4.59 10.58 -13.05
CA LYS A 80 -5.44 10.24 -11.91
C LYS A 80 -6.12 8.88 -12.11
N ASP A 81 -6.76 8.67 -13.26
CA ASP A 81 -7.42 7.41 -13.57
C ASP A 81 -6.42 6.23 -13.58
N THR A 82 -5.23 6.45 -14.14
CA THR A 82 -4.16 5.45 -14.15
C THR A 82 -3.69 5.11 -12.73
N ALA A 83 -3.53 6.13 -11.87
CA ALA A 83 -3.13 5.93 -10.48
C ALA A 83 -4.19 5.18 -9.68
N GLU A 84 -5.48 5.50 -9.86
CA GLU A 84 -6.59 4.82 -9.19
C GLU A 84 -6.65 3.34 -9.59
N LYS A 85 -6.51 3.04 -10.89
CA LYS A 85 -6.44 1.66 -11.39
C LYS A 85 -5.24 0.90 -10.81
N ALA A 86 -4.05 1.49 -10.87
CA ALA A 86 -2.84 0.86 -10.33
C ALA A 86 -2.97 0.58 -8.83
N MET A 87 -3.56 1.50 -8.05
CA MET A 87 -3.77 1.31 -6.62
C MET A 87 -4.77 0.18 -6.32
N SER A 88 -5.80 0.01 -7.15
CA SER A 88 -6.73 -1.12 -7.04
C SER A 88 -6.05 -2.45 -7.34
N GLU A 89 -5.22 -2.53 -8.39
CA GLU A 89 -4.49 -3.75 -8.75
C GLU A 89 -3.49 -4.16 -7.65
N VAL A 90 -2.75 -3.19 -7.09
CA VAL A 90 -1.85 -3.42 -5.96
C VAL A 90 -2.62 -3.93 -4.74
N LYS A 91 -3.77 -3.35 -4.42
CA LYS A 91 -4.60 -3.80 -3.30
C LYS A 91 -5.02 -5.25 -3.47
N GLN A 92 -5.49 -5.62 -4.67
CA GLN A 92 -5.89 -7.00 -4.96
C GLN A 92 -4.70 -7.97 -4.80
N ALA A 93 -3.53 -7.63 -5.34
CA ALA A 93 -2.34 -8.46 -5.22
C ALA A 93 -1.90 -8.65 -3.76
N VAL A 94 -2.02 -7.60 -2.93
CA VAL A 94 -1.76 -7.68 -1.48
C VAL A 94 -2.76 -8.59 -0.79
N ASP A 95 -4.05 -8.48 -1.09
CA ASP A 95 -5.09 -9.34 -0.51
C ASP A 95 -4.88 -10.83 -0.87
N GLU A 96 -4.50 -11.11 -2.12
CA GLU A 96 -4.14 -12.47 -2.59
C GLU A 96 -2.89 -13.01 -1.91
N THR A 97 -1.86 -12.16 -1.73
CA THR A 97 -0.64 -12.51 -0.98
C THR A 97 -0.98 -12.83 0.47
N ASN A 98 -1.79 -12.00 1.13
CA ASN A 98 -2.21 -12.22 2.51
C ASN A 98 -2.98 -13.53 2.69
N LYS A 99 -3.87 -13.87 1.75
CA LYS A 99 -4.57 -15.17 1.74
C LYS A 99 -3.59 -16.33 1.60
N THR A 100 -2.65 -16.25 0.66
CA THR A 100 -1.62 -17.27 0.44
C THR A 100 -0.73 -17.43 1.68
N THR A 101 -0.28 -16.34 2.28
CA THR A 101 0.49 -16.36 3.53
C THR A 101 -0.29 -17.01 4.68
N ALA A 102 -1.59 -16.72 4.82
CA ALA A 102 -2.42 -17.34 5.85
C ALA A 102 -2.55 -18.86 5.65
N ILE A 103 -2.71 -19.32 4.40
CA ILE A 103 -2.73 -20.75 4.06
C ILE A 103 -1.39 -21.40 4.38
N ILE A 104 -0.27 -20.79 3.96
CA ILE A 104 1.08 -21.31 4.25
C ILE A 104 1.33 -21.38 5.75
N LYS A 105 0.99 -20.34 6.51
CA LYS A 105 1.06 -20.34 7.98
C LYS A 105 0.23 -21.47 8.59
N THR A 106 -0.88 -21.84 7.97
CA THR A 106 -1.74 -22.93 8.43
C THR A 106 -1.13 -24.29 8.11
N LEU A 107 -0.60 -24.47 6.90
CA LEU A 107 0.08 -25.69 6.46
C LEU A 107 1.35 -25.98 7.28
N ILE A 108 2.13 -24.95 7.55
CA ILE A 108 3.32 -25.03 8.41
C ILE A 108 2.96 -25.49 9.83
N LYS A 109 1.84 -25.02 10.38
CA LYS A 109 1.34 -25.46 11.69
C LYS A 109 0.79 -26.88 11.67
N SER A 110 0.47 -27.42 10.50
CA SER A 110 -0.17 -28.72 10.32
C SER A 110 0.76 -29.81 9.76
N VAL A 111 2.06 -29.55 9.57
CA VAL A 111 2.99 -30.53 9.00
C VAL A 111 4.28 -30.56 9.82
N ASP A 112 4.75 -31.76 10.14
CA ASP A 112 6.11 -31.93 10.68
C ASP A 112 7.11 -31.74 9.53
N LEU A 113 7.67 -30.53 9.46
CA LEU A 113 8.64 -30.15 8.43
C LEU A 113 10.01 -30.80 8.73
N SER A 114 10.74 -31.20 7.69
CA SER A 114 12.13 -31.64 7.88
C SER A 114 13.00 -30.47 8.40
N GLU A 115 14.07 -30.77 9.13
CA GLU A 115 14.97 -29.75 9.69
C GLU A 115 15.62 -28.88 8.59
N GLU A 116 15.86 -29.46 7.41
CA GLU A 116 16.34 -28.72 6.25
C GLU A 116 15.30 -27.71 5.76
N ALA A 117 14.03 -28.11 5.69
CA ALA A 117 12.94 -27.23 5.29
C ALA A 117 12.70 -26.12 6.32
N LYS A 118 12.78 -26.43 7.63
CA LYS A 118 12.69 -25.44 8.71
C LYS A 118 13.80 -24.40 8.60
N THR A 119 15.04 -24.84 8.35
CA THR A 119 16.20 -23.97 8.19
C THR A 119 16.08 -23.07 6.96
N GLU A 120 15.68 -23.64 5.81
CA GLU A 120 15.49 -22.87 4.57
C GLU A 120 14.37 -21.85 4.71
N ILE A 121 13.27 -22.19 5.39
CA ILE A 121 12.17 -21.25 5.65
C ILE A 121 12.62 -20.17 6.63
N ALA A 122 13.31 -20.53 7.72
CA ALA A 122 13.79 -19.58 8.72
C ALA A 122 14.78 -18.56 8.14
N SER A 123 15.60 -18.95 7.16
CA SER A 123 16.58 -18.07 6.50
C SER A 123 15.93 -16.96 5.66
N GLN A 124 14.66 -17.11 5.28
CA GLN A 124 13.90 -16.09 4.54
C GLN A 124 13.40 -14.95 5.42
N TYR A 125 13.48 -15.06 6.74
CA TYR A 125 12.99 -14.07 7.69
C TYR A 125 14.14 -13.44 8.48
N PRO A 126 14.05 -12.14 8.84
CA PRO A 126 15.01 -11.49 9.71
C PRO A 126 15.17 -12.26 11.03
N SER A 127 16.39 -12.34 11.55
CA SER A 127 16.62 -12.94 12.87
C SER A 127 16.15 -12.01 14.00
N TYR A 128 15.82 -12.58 15.15
CA TYR A 128 15.49 -11.82 16.35
C TYR A 128 16.61 -10.85 16.74
N GLU A 129 16.25 -9.59 16.97
CA GLU A 129 17.15 -8.53 17.39
C GLU A 129 16.73 -7.97 18.76
N VAL A 130 17.69 -7.70 19.64
CA VAL A 130 17.46 -7.01 20.92
C VAL A 130 17.44 -5.49 20.70
N ALA A 131 16.61 -4.77 21.49
CA ALA A 131 16.40 -3.33 21.37
C ALA A 131 15.80 -2.88 20.02
N HIS A 132 15.07 -3.77 19.36
CA HIS A 132 14.32 -3.54 18.13
C HIS A 132 12.85 -3.22 18.44
N ASP A 133 12.26 -2.24 17.74
CA ASP A 133 10.84 -1.89 17.90
C ASP A 133 9.99 -2.75 16.97
N TYR A 134 9.45 -3.86 17.50
CA TYR A 134 8.57 -4.75 16.76
C TYR A 134 7.12 -4.26 16.78
N ASN A 135 6.43 -4.42 15.66
CA ASN A 135 4.99 -4.22 15.52
C ASN A 135 4.25 -5.55 15.69
N ALA A 136 2.99 -5.48 16.10
CA ALA A 136 2.12 -6.66 16.11
C ALA A 136 2.04 -7.26 14.70
N LYS A 137 2.12 -8.60 14.62
CA LYS A 137 2.17 -9.44 13.42
C LYS A 137 3.50 -9.48 12.66
N ASP A 138 4.55 -8.80 13.14
CA ASP A 138 5.89 -9.00 12.62
C ASP A 138 6.31 -10.47 12.79
N ILE A 139 7.09 -10.99 11.84
CA ILE A 139 7.59 -12.37 11.85
C ILE A 139 9.11 -12.34 11.76
N PHE A 140 9.76 -13.09 12.63
CA PHE A 140 11.22 -13.23 12.66
C PHE A 140 11.62 -14.67 12.97
N SER A 141 12.89 -14.99 12.70
CA SER A 141 13.50 -16.27 13.02
C SER A 141 14.26 -16.22 14.35
N TYR A 142 14.15 -17.29 15.15
CA TYR A 142 14.93 -17.49 16.38
C TYR A 142 15.15 -18.99 16.59
N ASN A 143 16.40 -19.42 16.73
CA ASN A 143 16.78 -20.83 16.88
C ASN A 143 16.11 -21.77 15.85
N ASN A 144 16.14 -21.38 14.57
CA ASN A 144 15.52 -22.09 13.43
C ASN A 144 13.99 -22.21 13.47
N ASN A 145 13.31 -21.55 14.41
CA ASN A 145 11.86 -21.45 14.48
C ASN A 145 11.37 -20.06 14.06
N LEU A 146 10.13 -19.96 13.59
CA LEU A 146 9.48 -18.67 13.33
C LEU A 146 8.53 -18.29 14.45
N TYR A 147 8.57 -17.01 14.82
CA TYR A 147 7.69 -16.41 15.81
C TYR A 147 6.95 -15.22 15.21
N GLU A 148 5.68 -15.07 15.57
CA GLU A 148 4.85 -13.89 15.28
C GLU A 148 4.72 -13.02 16.53
N VAL A 149 4.90 -11.71 16.38
CA VAL A 149 4.72 -10.75 17.47
C VAL A 149 3.24 -10.57 17.77
N ILE A 150 2.85 -10.80 19.02
CA ILE A 150 1.45 -10.68 19.47
C ILE A 150 1.05 -9.22 19.68
N GLN A 151 1.94 -8.44 20.29
CA GLN A 151 1.71 -7.03 20.62
C GLN A 151 2.98 -6.20 20.37
N ALA A 152 2.81 -4.96 19.91
CA ALA A 152 3.94 -4.08 19.62
C ALA A 152 4.74 -3.77 20.89
N HIS A 153 6.06 -3.88 20.81
CA HIS A 153 6.97 -3.68 21.93
C HIS A 153 8.39 -3.44 21.43
N ARG A 154 9.25 -2.92 22.31
CA ARG A 154 10.70 -2.93 22.09
C ARG A 154 11.29 -4.20 22.71
N SER A 155 11.98 -5.00 21.92
CA SER A 155 12.59 -6.27 22.37
C SER A 155 13.69 -6.04 23.41
N GLN A 156 13.88 -7.01 24.30
CA GLN A 156 14.85 -6.97 25.40
C GLN A 156 15.59 -8.29 25.49
N SER A 157 16.82 -8.28 26.02
CA SER A 157 17.65 -9.49 26.15
C SER A 157 16.96 -10.62 26.93
N ASP A 158 16.09 -10.25 27.88
CA ASP A 158 15.43 -11.18 28.79
C ASP A 158 14.04 -11.58 28.28
N TRP A 159 13.58 -10.97 27.17
CA TRP A 159 12.33 -11.28 26.50
C TRP A 159 12.61 -12.12 25.26
N LEU A 160 13.13 -13.32 25.48
CA LEU A 160 13.44 -14.24 24.40
C LEU A 160 12.15 -14.80 23.77
N PRO A 161 12.14 -15.06 22.45
CA PRO A 161 10.97 -15.55 21.72
C PRO A 161 10.35 -16.84 22.27
N ASP A 162 11.17 -17.75 22.79
CA ASP A 162 10.75 -19.02 23.40
C ASP A 162 10.38 -18.90 24.88
N GLY A 163 10.70 -17.77 25.53
CA GLY A 163 10.46 -17.53 26.96
C GLY A 163 9.23 -16.67 27.28
N VAL A 164 8.74 -15.86 26.32
CA VAL A 164 7.67 -14.87 26.58
C VAL A 164 6.46 -15.06 25.66
N ALA A 165 5.63 -16.05 26.00
CA ALA A 165 4.42 -16.39 25.25
C ALA A 165 3.35 -15.26 25.17
N SER A 166 3.46 -14.23 26.01
CA SER A 166 2.58 -13.04 25.96
C SER A 166 3.00 -12.03 24.88
N LEU A 167 4.24 -12.10 24.39
CA LEU A 167 4.78 -11.23 23.35
C LEU A 167 4.97 -11.96 22.01
N TYR A 168 5.26 -13.27 22.05
CA TYR A 168 5.61 -14.04 20.88
C TYR A 168 4.78 -15.32 20.77
N LYS A 169 4.28 -15.58 19.57
CA LYS A 169 3.54 -16.79 19.22
C LYS A 169 4.36 -17.63 18.25
N PRO A 170 4.72 -18.88 18.57
CA PRO A 170 5.39 -19.73 17.61
C PRO A 170 4.48 -20.04 16.42
N LEU A 171 5.05 -20.02 15.21
CA LEU A 171 4.38 -20.38 13.96
C LEU A 171 4.83 -21.74 13.42
N ILE A 172 6.08 -22.12 13.67
CA ILE A 172 6.61 -23.47 13.41
C ILE A 172 7.02 -24.04 14.77
N ASN A 173 6.33 -25.08 15.21
CA ASN A 173 6.74 -25.88 16.37
C ASN A 173 7.13 -27.26 15.84
N ALA A 174 8.35 -27.69 16.14
CA ALA A 174 8.93 -28.94 15.65
C ALA A 174 8.32 -30.23 16.24
N THR A 175 7.09 -30.24 16.78
CA THR A 175 6.57 -31.43 17.52
C THR A 175 5.11 -31.81 17.21
N GLY A 176 4.50 -31.32 16.13
CA GLY A 176 3.11 -31.66 15.78
C GLY A 176 2.98 -32.85 14.83
N THR A 177 2.89 -34.09 15.33
CA THR A 177 2.41 -35.24 14.55
C THR A 177 0.91 -35.12 14.27
N ILE A 178 0.50 -35.16 13.00
CA ILE A 178 -0.90 -35.39 12.60
C ILE A 178 -1.05 -36.85 12.18
N GLU A 179 -1.89 -37.61 12.88
CA GLU A 179 -2.54 -38.78 12.30
C GLU A 179 -4.04 -38.53 12.12
N GLN A 180 -4.56 -39.03 11.01
CA GLN A 180 -5.94 -38.84 10.58
C GLN A 180 -6.92 -39.47 11.57
N VAL A 181 -7.97 -38.72 11.94
CA VAL A 181 -9.16 -39.30 12.58
C VAL A 181 -10.23 -39.49 11.51
N ASP A 182 -10.52 -40.76 11.23
CA ASP A 182 -11.73 -41.29 10.58
C ASP A 182 -12.66 -40.26 9.92
N GLY A 183 -12.37 -39.97 8.64
CA GLY A 183 -13.35 -39.97 7.55
C GLY A 183 -14.53 -38.99 7.58
N THR A 184 -14.73 -38.18 8.63
CA THR A 184 -15.91 -37.33 8.77
C THR A 184 -15.56 -35.96 9.32
N SER A 185 -15.68 -34.97 8.42
CA SER A 185 -15.59 -33.53 8.68
C SER A 185 -14.34 -33.07 9.43
N ALA A 186 -13.30 -32.74 8.65
CA ALA A 186 -12.06 -32.12 9.12
C ALA A 186 -12.32 -30.77 9.79
N GLU A 187 -12.44 -30.77 11.11
CA GLU A 187 -12.12 -29.61 11.93
C GLU A 187 -10.61 -29.69 12.24
N ILE A 188 -9.83 -28.79 11.66
CA ILE A 188 -8.38 -28.73 11.91
C ILE A 188 -8.20 -28.15 13.32
N VAL A 189 -8.02 -29.02 14.31
CA VAL A 189 -7.71 -28.64 15.69
C VAL A 189 -6.19 -28.72 15.87
N VAL A 190 -5.55 -27.55 16.08
CA VAL A 190 -4.14 -27.48 16.48
C VAL A 190 -4.06 -27.90 17.95
N ILE A 191 -3.30 -28.96 18.24
CA ILE A 191 -3.14 -29.54 19.59
C ILE A 191 -1.70 -29.33 20.04
N ASP A 192 -1.51 -28.55 21.10
CA ASP A 192 -0.17 -28.27 21.65
C ASP A 192 0.39 -29.48 22.42
N GLU A 193 1.73 -29.58 22.50
CA GLU A 193 2.38 -30.57 23.37
C GLU A 193 2.08 -30.29 24.86
N PHE A 194 1.92 -31.35 25.64
CA PHE A 194 1.67 -31.25 27.07
C PHE A 194 2.77 -30.44 27.75
N LYS A 195 2.36 -29.38 28.45
CA LYS A 195 3.21 -28.57 29.31
C LYS A 195 2.74 -28.75 30.73
N GLN A 196 3.65 -29.17 31.61
CA GLN A 196 3.36 -29.38 33.01
C GLN A 196 2.85 -28.08 33.67
N PRO A 197 1.57 -28.00 34.11
CA PRO A 197 1.07 -26.81 34.77
C PRO A 197 1.78 -26.55 36.10
N THR A 198 1.91 -25.28 36.44
CA THR A 198 2.53 -24.77 37.69
C THR A 198 1.50 -24.54 38.80
N GLY A 199 0.21 -24.54 38.48
CA GLY A 199 -0.88 -24.50 39.46
C GLY A 199 -2.27 -24.48 38.84
N ALA A 200 -3.25 -23.94 39.57
CA ALA A 200 -4.64 -23.91 39.10
C ALA A 200 -4.90 -22.88 37.98
N HIS A 201 -3.99 -21.91 37.80
CA HIS A 201 -4.16 -20.80 36.86
C HIS A 201 -3.81 -21.17 35.41
N ASP A 202 -3.01 -22.24 35.24
CA ASP A 202 -2.58 -22.82 33.97
C ASP A 202 -2.98 -24.30 33.84
N ALA A 203 -3.91 -24.76 34.70
CA ALA A 203 -4.47 -26.11 34.62
C ALA A 203 -5.31 -26.31 33.36
N TYR A 204 -5.20 -27.49 32.75
CA TYR A 204 -6.03 -27.89 31.63
C TYR A 204 -7.48 -28.12 32.08
N LYS A 205 -8.43 -27.71 31.25
CA LYS A 205 -9.85 -27.88 31.48
C LYS A 205 -10.36 -29.16 30.83
N LYS A 206 -11.59 -29.55 31.15
CA LYS A 206 -12.21 -30.71 30.53
C LYS A 206 -12.43 -30.43 29.04
N GLY A 207 -12.00 -31.34 28.18
CA GLY A 207 -12.10 -31.22 26.72
C GLY A 207 -10.86 -30.64 26.04
N ASP A 208 -9.94 -30.03 26.79
CA ASP A 208 -8.64 -29.58 26.27
C ASP A 208 -7.85 -30.78 25.76
N LYS A 209 -7.10 -30.58 24.68
CA LYS A 209 -6.30 -31.64 24.05
C LYS A 209 -4.83 -31.28 24.09
N VAL A 210 -3.98 -32.28 24.30
CA VAL A 210 -2.53 -32.16 24.25
C VAL A 210 -1.91 -33.34 23.49
N THR A 211 -0.74 -33.14 22.89
CA THR A 211 0.12 -34.25 22.47
C THR A 211 1.05 -34.67 23.61
N PHE A 212 1.24 -35.97 23.82
CA PHE A 212 2.17 -36.51 24.81
C PHE A 212 2.69 -37.87 24.33
N ASN A 213 4.01 -38.04 24.28
CA ASN A 213 4.67 -39.26 23.77
C ASN A 213 4.14 -39.74 22.40
N GLY A 214 3.93 -38.81 21.47
CA GLY A 214 3.49 -39.11 20.10
C GLY A 214 2.00 -39.46 19.97
N LYS A 215 1.21 -39.32 21.03
CA LYS A 215 -0.24 -39.58 21.03
C LYS A 215 -1.04 -38.35 21.46
N VAL A 216 -2.34 -38.34 21.13
CA VAL A 216 -3.25 -37.24 21.50
C VAL A 216 -4.10 -37.64 22.70
N TYR A 217 -4.11 -36.80 23.72
CA TYR A 217 -4.90 -36.97 24.93
C TYR A 217 -5.87 -35.80 25.14
N GLU A 218 -7.11 -36.12 25.51
CA GLU A 218 -8.12 -35.15 25.94
C GLU A 218 -8.26 -35.19 27.47
N SER A 219 -8.20 -34.02 28.10
CA SER A 219 -8.41 -33.86 29.53
C SER A 219 -9.86 -34.14 29.91
N LEU A 220 -10.08 -34.93 30.95
CA LEU A 220 -11.38 -35.32 31.48
C LEU A 220 -11.81 -34.50 32.71
N ALA A 221 -10.93 -33.63 33.20
CA ALA A 221 -11.14 -32.84 34.41
C ALA A 221 -10.96 -31.33 34.15
N ASP A 222 -11.74 -30.50 34.85
CA ASP A 222 -11.75 -29.03 34.69
C ASP A 222 -10.55 -28.30 35.32
N THR A 223 -9.71 -29.02 36.06
CA THR A 223 -8.51 -28.51 36.75
C THR A 223 -7.37 -29.53 36.69
N ASN A 224 -7.07 -30.02 35.48
CA ASN A 224 -6.09 -31.05 35.27
C ASN A 224 -4.66 -30.48 35.23
N VAL A 225 -3.86 -30.83 36.24
CA VAL A 225 -2.47 -30.41 36.40
C VAL A 225 -1.46 -31.56 36.25
N TYR A 226 -1.91 -32.75 35.85
CA TYR A 226 -1.06 -33.94 35.77
C TYR A 226 -0.87 -34.37 34.32
N SER A 227 0.30 -34.92 34.00
CA SER A 227 0.56 -35.49 32.67
C SER A 227 -0.27 -36.77 32.42
N PRO A 228 -0.44 -37.17 31.14
CA PRO A 228 -1.09 -38.45 30.81
C PRO A 228 -0.41 -39.68 31.42
N SER A 229 0.88 -39.64 31.71
CA SER A 229 1.57 -40.74 32.42
C SER A 229 1.40 -40.69 33.93
N ASP A 230 1.39 -39.50 34.53
CA ASP A 230 1.35 -39.34 35.99
C ASP A 230 -0.04 -39.58 36.55
N TYR A 231 -1.08 -39.21 35.80
CA TYR A 231 -2.46 -39.46 36.20
C TYR A 231 -3.36 -39.79 35.00
N PRO A 232 -3.22 -41.00 34.41
CA PRO A 232 -3.95 -41.40 33.21
C PRO A 232 -5.48 -41.32 33.34
N ALA A 233 -6.01 -41.43 34.57
CA ALA A 233 -7.45 -41.36 34.82
C ALA A 233 -8.08 -39.99 34.46
N ASN A 234 -7.29 -38.92 34.40
CA ASN A 234 -7.75 -37.60 33.95
C ASN A 234 -7.64 -37.42 32.44
N TRP A 235 -7.20 -38.43 31.69
CA TRP A 235 -6.94 -38.32 30.27
C TRP A 235 -7.65 -39.43 29.50
N ARG A 236 -8.15 -39.08 28.32
CA ARG A 236 -8.62 -40.05 27.33
C ARG A 236 -7.73 -39.95 26.12
N GLU A 237 -7.07 -41.04 25.76
CA GLU A 237 -6.40 -41.16 24.46
C GLU A 237 -7.45 -41.06 23.35
N VAL A 238 -7.26 -40.11 22.43
CA VAL A 238 -8.19 -39.85 21.32
C VAL A 238 -7.67 -40.46 20.03
N VAL A 239 -6.35 -40.48 19.85
CA VAL A 239 -5.63 -40.99 18.67
C VAL A 239 -4.28 -41.55 19.12
N GLY A 240 -3.86 -42.68 18.54
CA GLY A 240 -2.55 -43.29 18.79
C GLY A 240 -2.19 -44.34 17.76
#